data_AF-A0A6N6SYL3-F1
#
_entry.id   AF-A0A6N6SYL3-F1
#
_cell.length_a   1.000
_cell.length_b   1.000
_cell.length_c   1.000
_cell.angle_alpha   90.00
_cell.angle_beta   90.00
_cell.angle_gamma   90.00
#
_symmetry.space_group_name_H-M   'P 1'
#
loop_
_entity.id
_entity.type
_entity.pdbx_description
1 polymer ?
#
loop_
_entity_poly.entity_id
_entity_poly.type
_entity_poly.pdbx_seq_one_letter_code
_entity_poly.pdbx_strand_id
1 'polypeptide(L)'
;MEPCYGCAECRFSLGFKQAINDFRLPGYGGPCPPHRHGPHRYHFRLLALSLDRLPVRQPPTCKDVEREARKHILAEAVLVGVYER
;
A
#
# COMPACT_ATOMS: atom_id res chain seq x y z
N MET A 1 -25.34 -22.12 -18.23
CA MET A 1 -26.58 -22.14 -17.43
C MET A 1 -26.57 -23.46 -16.68
N GLU A 2 -26.06 -23.46 -15.45
CA GLU A 2 -26.80 -23.80 -14.24
C GLU A 2 -25.91 -23.47 -13.02
N PRO A 3 -26.48 -23.00 -11.89
CA PRO A 3 -25.83 -22.12 -10.93
C PRO A 3 -25.48 -22.84 -9.62
N CYS A 4 -24.33 -22.52 -9.03
CA CYS A 4 -24.03 -22.94 -7.66
C CYS A 4 -24.40 -21.85 -6.66
N TYR A 5 -25.56 -22.06 -6.05
CA TYR A 5 -25.93 -21.90 -4.65
C TYR A 5 -25.21 -20.85 -3.79
N GLY A 6 -26.02 -20.00 -3.17
CA GLY A 6 -25.59 -18.95 -2.27
C GLY A 6 -24.78 -19.43 -1.09
N CYS A 7 -23.76 -18.65 -0.76
CA CYS A 7 -23.24 -18.50 0.59
C CYS A 7 -23.25 -17.01 0.92
N ALA A 8 -24.08 -16.65 1.89
CA ALA A 8 -24.09 -15.34 2.51
C ALA A 8 -22.77 -15.18 3.29
N GLU A 9 -21.75 -14.63 2.65
CA GLU A 9 -20.62 -13.90 3.26
C GLU A 9 -19.67 -13.46 2.14
N CYS A 10 -20.12 -12.55 1.27
CA CYS A 10 -19.19 -11.80 0.43
C CYS A 10 -18.51 -10.71 1.26
N ARG A 11 -17.90 -11.08 2.39
CA ARG A 11 -16.85 -10.26 2.99
C ARG A 11 -15.62 -10.59 2.17
N PHE A 12 -15.47 -9.89 1.05
CA PHE A 12 -14.26 -9.89 0.26
C PHE A 12 -13.07 -9.73 1.21
N SER A 13 -12.40 -10.84 1.58
CA SER A 13 -11.02 -10.80 2.02
C SER A 13 -10.22 -10.56 0.75
N LEU A 14 -10.30 -9.32 0.23
CA LEU A 14 -9.46 -8.87 -0.86
C LEU A 14 -8.05 -9.27 -0.43
N GLY A 15 -7.43 -10.22 -1.15
CA GLY A 15 -6.24 -10.94 -0.71
C GLY A 15 -4.98 -10.07 -0.57
N PHE A 16 -5.13 -8.76 -0.44
CA PHE A 16 -4.07 -7.81 -0.15
C PHE A 16 -3.72 -7.81 1.35
N LYS A 17 -2.45 -7.53 1.62
CA LYS A 17 -1.91 -7.36 2.97
C LYS A 17 -1.41 -5.93 3.12
N GLN A 18 -1.45 -5.42 4.35
CA GLN A 18 -0.96 -4.09 4.67
C GLN A 18 0.33 -4.22 5.49
N ALA A 19 1.34 -3.43 5.14
CA ALA A 19 2.59 -3.35 5.88
C ALA A 19 2.48 -2.41 7.08
N ILE A 20 3.41 -2.54 8.02
CA ILE A 20 3.57 -1.62 9.15
C ILE A 20 4.26 -0.34 8.66
N ASN A 21 3.64 0.80 8.96
CA ASN A 21 4.14 2.14 8.64
C ASN A 21 4.99 2.71 9.80
N ASP A 22 5.51 3.94 9.62
CA ASP A 22 6.35 4.60 10.63
C ASP A 22 5.57 5.05 11.88
N PHE A 23 4.23 5.11 11.83
CA PHE A 23 3.36 5.22 13.03
C PHE A 23 3.27 3.91 13.83
N ARG A 24 3.96 2.85 13.37
CA ARG A 24 3.95 1.50 13.96
C ARG A 24 2.57 0.83 13.88
N LEU A 25 1.75 1.22 12.91
CA LEU A 25 0.43 0.64 12.64
C LEU A 25 0.35 0.08 11.20
N PRO A 26 -0.46 -0.94 10.93
CA PRO A 26 -0.73 -1.37 9.57
C PRO A 26 -1.56 -0.32 8.83
N GLY A 27 -1.25 -0.10 7.55
CA GLY A 27 -2.07 0.72 6.66
C GLY A 27 -1.68 2.19 6.55
N TYR A 28 -2.62 3.02 6.11
CA TYR A 28 -2.39 4.43 5.82
C TYR A 28 -2.50 5.30 7.09
N GLY A 29 -1.43 6.06 7.38
CA GLY A 29 -1.44 7.15 8.35
C GLY A 29 -1.32 8.48 7.61
N GLY A 30 -2.35 9.33 7.73
CA GLY A 30 -2.48 10.57 6.94
C GLY A 30 -1.41 11.63 7.21
N PRO A 31 -1.45 12.73 6.44
CA PRO A 31 -0.49 13.82 6.56
C PRO A 31 -0.62 14.55 7.90
N CYS A 32 0.48 14.67 8.65
CA CYS A 32 0.56 15.44 9.89
C CYS A 32 1.86 16.27 9.93
N PRO A 33 2.01 17.28 9.04
CA PRO A 33 3.21 18.10 9.04
C PRO A 33 3.28 18.99 10.29
N PRO A 34 4.48 19.31 10.80
CA PRO A 34 4.65 20.27 11.88
C PRO A 34 4.13 21.66 11.47
N HIS A 35 3.57 22.40 12.43
CA HIS A 35 3.08 23.76 12.17
C HIS A 35 4.21 24.67 11.72
N ARG A 36 3.93 25.51 10.70
CA ARG A 36 4.85 26.55 10.18
C ARG A 36 6.20 26.02 9.65
N HIS A 37 6.28 24.74 9.29
CA HIS A 37 7.47 24.14 8.68
C HIS A 37 7.44 24.26 7.14
N GLY A 38 6.41 24.88 6.57
CA GLY A 38 6.19 24.93 5.13
C GLY A 38 5.51 23.67 4.58
N PRO A 39 5.27 23.63 3.26
CA PRO A 39 4.55 22.54 2.61
C PRO A 39 5.35 21.24 2.58
N HIS A 40 4.71 20.14 2.96
CA HIS A 40 5.26 18.78 2.83
C HIS A 40 4.74 18.11 1.56
N ARG A 41 5.60 17.29 0.93
CA ARG A 41 5.26 16.52 -0.28
C ARG A 41 5.03 15.06 0.09
N TYR A 42 3.83 14.55 -0.23
CA TYR A 42 3.41 13.18 0.03
C TYR A 42 3.42 12.40 -1.28
N HIS A 43 4.37 11.49 -1.44
CA HIS A 43 4.54 10.68 -2.65
C HIS A 43 3.75 9.38 -2.54
N PHE A 44 2.69 9.26 -3.32
CA PHE A 44 1.92 8.03 -3.49
C PHE A 44 2.45 7.29 -4.71
N ARG A 45 3.07 6.14 -4.49
CA ARG A 45 3.64 5.29 -5.55
C ARG A 45 2.72 4.11 -5.84
N LEU A 46 2.39 3.91 -7.12
CA LEU A 46 1.70 2.73 -7.62
C LEU A 46 2.69 1.92 -8.45
N LEU A 47 2.96 0.68 -8.03
CA LEU A 47 3.91 -0.22 -8.67
C LEU A 47 3.16 -1.37 -9.33
N ALA A 48 3.33 -1.54 -10.65
CA ALA A 48 2.91 -2.73 -11.36
C ALA A 48 4.04 -3.77 -11.30
N LEU A 49 3.75 -4.99 -10.84
CA LEU A 49 4.74 -6.03 -10.61
C LEU A 49 4.57 -7.19 -11.59
N SER A 50 5.66 -7.86 -11.92
CA SER A 50 5.67 -9.05 -12.79
C SER A 50 5.28 -10.35 -12.07
N LEU A 51 4.83 -10.26 -10.81
CA LEU A 51 4.51 -11.41 -9.96
C LEU A 51 3.11 -11.26 -9.35
N ASP A 52 2.38 -12.36 -9.23
CA ASP A 52 1.05 -12.39 -8.61
C ASP A 52 1.09 -12.18 -7.09
N ARG A 53 2.20 -12.56 -6.44
CA ARG A 53 2.40 -12.46 -4.98
C ARG A 53 3.83 -12.04 -4.68
N LEU A 54 3.96 -10.94 -3.93
CA LEU A 54 5.26 -10.43 -3.53
C LEU A 54 5.84 -11.25 -2.36
N PRO A 55 7.03 -11.87 -2.50
CA PRO A 55 7.62 -12.69 -1.45
C PRO A 55 8.30 -11.80 -0.40
N VAL A 56 7.57 -11.47 0.66
CA VAL A 56 8.07 -10.61 1.75
C VAL A 56 7.83 -11.26 3.12
N ARG A 57 8.83 -11.17 4.01
CA ARG A 57 8.76 -11.67 5.40
C ARG A 57 7.72 -10.90 6.21
N GLN A 58 6.98 -11.60 7.06
CA GLN A 58 5.88 -11.02 7.86
C GLN A 58 6.30 -10.75 9.32
N PRO A 59 5.82 -9.67 9.96
CA PRO A 59 5.11 -8.54 9.35
C PRO A 59 6.11 -7.59 8.65
N PRO A 60 5.86 -7.13 7.42
CA PRO A 60 6.79 -6.25 6.74
C PRO A 60 6.63 -4.80 7.14
N THR A 61 7.72 -4.05 7.03
CA THR A 61 7.66 -2.58 6.97
C THR A 61 7.35 -2.11 5.56
N CYS A 62 6.87 -0.88 5.39
CA CYS A 62 6.71 -0.26 4.07
C CYS A 62 8.01 -0.32 3.25
N LYS A 63 9.17 -0.13 3.89
CA LYS A 63 10.50 -0.22 3.25
C LYS A 63 10.84 -1.62 2.75
N ASP A 64 10.44 -2.66 3.48
CA ASP A 64 10.65 -4.04 3.05
C ASP A 64 9.81 -4.38 1.82
N VAL A 65 8.54 -3.94 1.80
CA VAL A 65 7.66 -4.10 0.64
C VAL A 65 8.24 -3.38 -0.57
N GLU A 66 8.63 -2.11 -0.42
CA GLU A 66 9.20 -1.34 -1.53
C GLU A 66 10.49 -1.97 -2.07
N ARG A 67 11.40 -2.38 -1.19
CA ARG A 67 12.68 -3.00 -1.57
C ARG A 67 12.48 -4.30 -2.36
N GLU A 68 11.57 -5.17 -1.92
CA GLU A 68 11.27 -6.40 -2.65
C GLU A 68 10.50 -6.12 -3.94
N ALA A 69 9.52 -5.21 -3.92
CA ALA A 69 8.74 -4.84 -5.10
C ALA A 69 9.63 -4.31 -6.24
N ARG A 70 10.63 -3.48 -5.90
CA ARG A 70 11.58 -2.89 -6.86
C ARG A 70 12.33 -3.91 -7.72
N LYS A 71 12.49 -5.15 -7.26
CA LYS A 71 13.14 -6.24 -8.03
C LYS A 71 12.26 -6.78 -9.17
N HIS A 72 10.97 -6.46 -9.17
CA HIS A 72 9.95 -7.05 -10.05
C HIS A 72 9.06 -6.00 -10.73
N ILE A 73 9.48 -4.72 -10.79
CA ILE A 73 8.67 -3.63 -11.38
C ILE A 73 8.59 -3.78 -12.90
N LEU A 74 7.36 -3.74 -13.41
CA LEU A 74 7.05 -3.54 -14.82
C LEU A 74 6.83 -2.05 -15.14
N ALA A 75 6.14 -1.34 -14.24
CA ALA A 75 5.86 0.09 -14.38
C ALA A 75 5.65 0.75 -13.01
N GLU A 76 5.88 2.06 -12.94
CA GLU A 76 5.65 2.89 -11.75
C GLU A 76 4.89 4.15 -12.14
N ALA A 77 3.90 4.51 -11.34
CA ALA A 77 3.25 5.82 -11.39
C ALA A 77 3.36 6.50 -10.02
N VAL A 78 3.55 7.82 -10.02
CA VAL A 78 3.69 8.61 -8.80
C VAL A 78 2.71 9.76 -8.82
N LEU A 79 1.90 9.86 -7.78
CA LEU A 79 1.08 11.03 -7.48
C LEU A 79 1.72 11.77 -6.29
N VAL A 80 1.90 13.08 -6.41
CA VAL A 80 2.46 13.90 -5.32
C VAL A 80 1.38 14.84 -4.79
N GLY A 81 0.95 14.60 -3.55
CA GLY A 81 0.11 15.53 -2.81
C GLY A 81 0.95 16.54 -2.04
N VAL A 82 0.45 17.76 -1.87
CA VAL A 82 1.10 18.80 -1.06
C VAL A 82 0.16 19.24 0.04
N TYR A 83 0.64 19.31 1.27
CA TYR A 83 -0.14 19.76 2.43
C TYR A 83 0.74 20.48 3.46
N GLU A 84 0.17 21.47 4.14
CA GLU A 84 0.81 22.29 5.18
C GLU A 84 -0.17 22.50 6.35
N ARG A 85 0.35 22.69 7.57
CA ARG A 85 -0.41 22.97 8.80
C ARG A 85 0.05 24.24 9.50
#